data_AF-A0A1M6D301-F1
#
_entry.id   AF-A0A1M6D301-F1
#
_cell.length_a   1.000
_cell.length_b   1.000
_cell.length_c   1.000
_cell.angle_alpha   90.00
_cell.angle_beta   90.00
_cell.angle_gamma   90.00
#
_symmetry.space_group_name_H-M   'P 1'
#
loop_
_entity.id
_entity.type
_entity.pdbx_description
1 polymer ?
#
loop_
_entity_poly.entity_id
_entity_poly.type
_entity_poly.pdbx_seq_one_letter_code
_entity_poly.pdbx_strand_id
1 'polypeptide(L)' 'MAVRLVGGPVCWDGVVIEGVFDRWEIYEVPLPEVGALLVVPGGGSPRAVYEPLPDGERSVWHFTGWE' A
#
# COMPACT_ATOMS: atom_id res chain seq x y z
N MET A 1 3.13 8.45 -10.68
CA MET A 1 2.27 7.49 -11.40
C MET A 1 1.44 6.89 -10.30
N ALA A 2 0.26 7.45 -10.06
CA ALA A 2 -0.52 7.16 -8.86
C ALA A 2 -0.68 5.66 -8.58
N VAL A 3 -0.32 5.22 -7.37
CA VAL A 3 -0.61 3.87 -6.87
C VAL A 3 -2.02 3.85 -6.31
N ARG A 4 -2.80 2.85 -6.73
CA ARG A 4 -4.19 2.65 -6.32
C ARG A 4 -4.30 1.42 -5.43
N LEU A 5 -4.94 1.57 -4.28
CA LEU A 5 -5.24 0.45 -3.40
C LEU A 5 -6.55 -0.23 -3.81
N VAL A 6 -6.56 -1.56 -3.72
CA VAL A 6 -7.73 -2.40 -3.99
C VAL A 6 -8.01 -3.30 -2.80
N GLY A 7 -9.24 -3.24 -2.31
CA GLY A 7 -9.69 -4.02 -1.15
C GLY A 7 -9.23 -3.43 0.19
N GLY A 8 -9.34 -4.25 1.25
CA GLY A 8 -8.99 -3.84 2.61
C GLY A 8 -10.08 -3.01 3.30
N PRO A 9 -9.72 -2.18 4.30
CA PRO A 9 -10.66 -1.29 4.97
C PRO A 9 -11.36 -0.33 4.00
N VAL A 10 -12.68 -0.17 4.16
CA VAL A 10 -13.58 0.58 3.24
C VAL A 10 -13.09 2.01 2.95
N CYS A 11 -12.42 2.65 3.90
CA CYS A 11 -11.88 3.99 3.73
C CYS A 11 -10.63 4.08 2.82
N TRP A 12 -10.08 2.94 2.37
CA TRP A 12 -8.85 2.86 1.57
C TRP A 12 -9.06 2.27 0.18
N ASP A 13 -10.17 1.56 -0.05
CA ASP A 13 -10.47 0.98 -1.35
C ASP A 13 -10.61 2.09 -2.41
N GLY A 14 -9.76 2.02 -3.45
CA GLY A 14 -9.72 2.99 -4.53
C GLY A 14 -8.98 4.30 -4.22
N VAL A 15 -8.36 4.44 -3.04
CA VAL A 15 -7.55 5.60 -2.66
C VAL A 15 -6.22 5.59 -3.42
N VAL A 16 -5.80 6.79 -3.83
CA VAL A 16 -4.44 7.04 -4.35
C VAL A 16 -3.51 7.32 -3.18
N ILE A 17 -2.41 6.58 -3.09
CA ILE A 17 -1.51 6.63 -1.92
C ILE A 17 -0.59 7.87 -1.95
N GLU A 18 -0.47 8.53 -3.11
CA GLU A 18 0.24 9.81 -3.26
C GLU A 18 -0.45 10.88 -2.41
N GLY A 19 0.11 11.20 -1.23
CA GLY A 19 -0.45 12.11 -0.23
C GLY A 19 -0.63 11.49 1.16
N VAL A 20 -0.57 10.16 1.26
CA VAL A 20 -0.50 9.43 2.54
C VAL A 20 0.93 8.98 2.85
N PHE A 21 1.67 8.57 1.82
CA PHE A 21 3.05 8.07 1.94
C PHE A 21 4.01 8.95 1.14
N ASP A 22 5.25 8.96 1.58
CA ASP A 22 6.30 9.63 0.84
C ASP A 22 6.61 8.88 -0.45
N ARG A 23 7.03 9.63 -1.47
CA ARG A 23 7.38 9.07 -2.79
C ARG A 23 8.44 7.97 -2.69
N TRP A 24 9.43 8.10 -1.82
CA TRP A 24 10.53 7.13 -1.71
C TRP A 24 10.05 5.76 -1.21
N GLU A 25 9.06 5.72 -0.31
CA GLU A 25 8.47 4.48 0.22
C GLU A 25 7.76 3.66 -0.88
N ILE A 26 7.28 4.34 -1.91
CA ILE A 26 6.48 3.77 -3.00
C ILE A 26 7.37 3.33 -4.17
N TYR A 27 8.36 4.15 -4.51
CA TYR A 27 9.12 4.01 -5.76
C TYR A 27 10.59 3.67 -5.58
N GLU A 28 11.19 3.95 -4.43
CA GLU A 28 12.62 3.70 -4.18
C GLU A 28 12.87 2.36 -3.47
N VAL A 29 11.83 1.76 -2.87
CA VAL A 29 11.87 0.42 -2.29
C VAL A 29 11.74 -0.65 -3.39
N PRO A 30 12.57 -1.72 -3.39
CA PRO A 30 12.43 -2.85 -4.30
C PRO A 30 11.04 -3.51 -4.21
N LEU A 31 10.46 -3.94 -5.34
CA LEU A 31 9.12 -4.54 -5.40
C LEU A 31 8.88 -5.66 -4.36
N PRO A 32 9.85 -6.58 -4.11
CA PRO A 32 9.69 -7.63 -3.09
C PRO A 32 9.64 -7.10 -1.65
N GLU A 33 10.15 -5.90 -1.40
CA GLU A 33 10.25 -5.26 -0.09
C GLU A 33 9.14 -4.23 0.15
N VAL A 34 8.44 -3.84 -0.92
CA VAL A 34 7.31 -2.90 -0.89
C VAL A 34 6.12 -3.44 -0.08
N GLY A 35 5.98 -4.76 0.04
CA GLY A 35 4.85 -5.47 0.64
C GLY A 35 4.65 -5.36 2.16
N ALA A 36 5.21 -4.36 2.85
CA ALA A 36 5.17 -4.33 4.32
C ALA A 36 4.97 -2.95 4.96
N LEU A 37 4.87 -1.87 4.17
CA LEU A 37 5.17 -0.53 4.70
C LEU A 37 4.00 0.45 4.78
N LEU A 38 2.74 0.02 4.61
CA LEU A 38 1.61 0.94 4.78
C LEU A 38 1.21 1.07 6.27
N VAL A 39 2.01 1.82 7.02
CA VAL A 39 1.66 2.27 8.37
C VAL A 39 0.63 3.40 8.26
N VAL A 40 -0.63 3.11 8.57
CA VAL A 40 -1.65 4.16 8.69
C VAL A 40 -1.46 4.88 10.03
N PRO A 41 -1.48 6.23 10.07
CA PRO A 41 -1.54 6.97 11.32
C PRO A 41 -2.92 6.77 11.97
N GLY A 42 -3.04 5.72 12.77
CA GLY A 42 -4.21 5.38 13.57
C GLY A 42 -3.73 4.66 14.82
N GLY A 43 -3.57 5.40 15.91
CA GLY A 43 -2.89 4.96 17.13
C GLY A 43 -3.23 3.53 17.58
N GLY A 44 -2.26 2.63 17.46
CA GLY A 44 -2.22 1.36 18.19
C GLY A 44 -3.03 0.18 17.63
N SER A 45 -3.51 0.21 16.38
CA SER A 45 -4.24 -0.90 15.74
C SER A 45 -3.46 -1.50 14.56
N PRO A 46 -3.75 -2.77 14.18
CA PRO A 46 -2.90 -3.54 13.28
C PRO A 46 -2.77 -2.88 11.90
N ARG A 47 -1.59 -3.04 11.30
CA ARG A 47 -1.18 -2.38 10.06
C ARG A 47 -1.80 -3.11 8.87
N ALA A 48 -2.41 -2.38 7.95
CA ALA A 48 -2.92 -2.97 6.72
C ALA A 48 -1.76 -3.26 5.77
N VAL A 49 -1.64 -4.51 5.33
CA VAL A 49 -0.60 -4.95 4.40
C VAL A 49 -1.19 -4.97 3.00
N TYR A 50 -0.47 -4.36 2.05
CA TYR A 50 -0.80 -4.42 0.64
C TYR A 50 0.41 -4.81 -0.17
N GLU A 51 0.19 -5.55 -1.25
CA GLU A 51 1.23 -6.01 -2.15
C GLU A 51 0.88 -5.69 -3.61
N PRO A 52 1.87 -5.35 -4.45
CA PRO A 52 1.67 -5.22 -5.89
C PRO A 52 1.32 -6.58 -6.51
N LEU A 53 0.57 -6.58 -7.62
CA LEU A 53 0.25 -7.82 -8.32
C LEU A 53 1.53 -8.53 -8.84
N PRO A 54 1.53 -9.87 -8.94
CA PRO A 54 2.67 -10.66 -9.42
C PRO A 54 3.17 -10.24 -10.81
N ASP A 55 2.32 -9.61 -11.62
CA ASP A 55 2.64 -9.10 -12.96
C ASP A 55 3.47 -7.81 -12.93
N GLY A 56 3.82 -7.31 -11.74
CA GLY A 56 4.81 -6.23 -11.55
C GLY A 56 4.27 -4.81 -11.70
N GLU A 57 2.96 -4.63 -11.86
CA GLU A 57 2.35 -3.30 -11.90
C GLU A 57 2.35 -2.65 -10.50
N ARG A 58 3.32 -1.76 -10.28
CA ARG A 58 3.37 -0.90 -9.08
C ARG A 58 2.19 0.06 -8.96
N SER A 59 1.39 0.26 -10.01
CA SER A 59 0.22 1.15 -10.00
C SER A 59 -0.98 0.61 -9.24
N VAL A 60 -1.05 -0.70 -8.95
CA VAL A 60 -2.22 -1.31 -8.29
C VAL A 60 -1.75 -2.27 -7.22
N TRP A 61 -2.11 -2.00 -5.96
CA TRP A 61 -1.73 -2.85 -4.83
C TRP A 61 -2.98 -3.42 -4.17
N HIS A 62 -2.92 -4.70 -3.83
CA HIS A 62 -4.03 -5.46 -3.28
C HIS A 62 -3.81 -5.70 -1.79
N PHE A 63 -4.88 -5.55 -1.02
CA PHE A 63 -4.86 -5.88 0.39
C PHE A 63 -4.56 -7.37 0.61
N THR A 64 -3.55 -7.68 1.42
CA THR A 64 -3.13 -9.06 1.73
C THR A 64 -3.43 -9.46 3.17
N GLY A 65 -3.58 -8.51 4.09
CA GLY A 65 -3.91 -8.83 5.47
C GLY A 65 -3.60 -7.71 6.47
N TRP A 66 -3.59 -8.09 7.74
CA TRP A 66 -3.26 -7.21 8.87
C TRP A 66 -2.00 -7.71 9.58
N GLU A 67 -1.10 -6.82 9.96
CA GLU A 67 0.08 -7.07 10.82
C GLU A 67 -0.11 -6.52 12.24
#